data_AF-A0A1M5RA08-F1
#
_entry.id   AF-A0A1M5RA08-F1
#
_cell.length_a   1.000
_cell.length_b   1.000
_cell.length_c   1.000
_cell.angle_alpha   90.00
_cell.angle_beta   90.00
_cell.angle_gamma   90.00
#
_symmetry.space_group_name_H-M   'P 1'
#
loop_
_entity.id
_entity.type
_entity.pdbx_description
1 polymer ?
#
loop_
_entity_poly.entity_id
_entity_poly.type
_entity_poly.pdbx_seq_one_letter_code
_entity_poly.pdbx_strand_id
1 'polypeptide(L)' 'MKTTSKTEAKQLAKAYSHNKEYKDVALYIIYCNRTELYYVDTNSLIRLWEQLIGYYVNGVYTAEKSHS' A
#
# COMPACT_ATOMS: atom_id res chain seq x y z
N MET A 1 -3.62 8.04 1.16
CA MET A 1 -4.94 7.82 1.82
C MET A 1 -4.79 6.88 3.01
N LYS A 2 -5.71 6.84 3.98
CA LYS A 2 -5.60 5.97 5.16
C LYS A 2 -6.92 5.31 5.60
N THR A 3 -6.87 4.10 6.14
CA THR A 3 -8.00 3.33 6.70
C THR A 3 -7.51 2.49 7.89
N THR A 4 -8.41 2.09 8.79
CA THR A 4 -8.15 1.13 9.87
C THR A 4 -8.15 -0.32 9.37
N SER A 5 -8.73 -0.59 8.20
CA SER A 5 -8.91 -1.96 7.68
C SER A 5 -7.89 -2.30 6.60
N LYS A 6 -7.14 -3.39 6.81
CA LYS A 6 -6.23 -3.97 5.81
C LYS A 6 -6.95 -4.31 4.50
N THR A 7 -8.16 -4.82 4.60
CA THR A 7 -8.97 -5.25 3.45
C THR A 7 -9.38 -4.05 2.62
N GLU A 8 -9.83 -2.98 3.27
CA GLU A 8 -10.17 -1.72 2.59
C GLU A 8 -8.94 -1.11 1.95
N ALA A 9 -7.78 -1.12 2.62
CA ALA A 9 -6.53 -0.61 2.07
C ALA A 9 -6.15 -1.34 0.76
N LYS A 10 -6.33 -2.67 0.72
CA LYS A 10 -6.11 -3.47 -0.48
C LYS A 10 -7.09 -3.14 -1.60
N GLN A 11 -8.37 -2.99 -1.28
CA GLN A 11 -9.40 -2.63 -2.25
C GLN A 11 -9.14 -1.24 -2.86
N LEU A 12 -8.78 -0.26 -2.01
CA LEU A 12 -8.42 1.09 -2.42
C LEU A 12 -7.17 1.11 -3.30
N ALA A 13 -6.08 0.47 -2.88
CA ALA A 13 -4.85 0.40 -3.66
C ALA A 13 -5.09 -0.25 -5.03
N LYS A 14 -5.88 -1.32 -5.09
CA LYS A 14 -6.27 -1.95 -6.35
C LYS A 14 -7.05 -0.99 -7.24
N ALA A 15 -8.09 -0.34 -6.71
CA ALA A 15 -8.91 0.61 -7.46
C ALA A 15 -8.06 1.76 -8.05
N TYR A 16 -7.17 2.35 -7.24
CA TYR A 16 -6.29 3.41 -7.70
C TYR A 16 -5.26 2.94 -8.71
N SER A 17 -4.76 1.70 -8.62
CA SER A 17 -3.82 1.16 -9.60
C SER A 17 -4.42 0.97 -11.00
N HIS A 18 -5.75 1.05 -11.14
CA HIS A 18 -6.43 1.06 -12.43
C HIS A 18 -6.69 2.48 -12.97
N ASN A 19 -6.50 3.52 -12.17
CA ASN A 19 -6.64 4.90 -12.63
C ASN A 19 -5.47 5.26 -13.55
N LYS A 20 -5.77 5.93 -14.66
CA LYS A 20 -4.78 6.37 -15.67
C LYS A 20 -3.68 7.25 -15.10
N GLU A 21 -3.98 8.02 -14.05
CA GLU A 21 -3.01 8.88 -13.36
C GLU A 21 -1.91 8.08 -12.63
N TYR A 22 -2.22 6.87 -12.19
CA TYR A 22 -1.29 5.98 -11.49
C TYR A 22 -0.87 4.78 -12.35
N LYS A 23 -1.08 4.88 -13.65
CA LYS A 23 -0.66 3.85 -14.60
C LYS A 23 0.85 3.68 -14.50
N ASP A 24 1.30 2.44 -14.40
CA ASP A 24 2.70 2.06 -14.27
C ASP A 24 3.39 2.56 -12.97
N VAL A 25 2.63 3.16 -12.04
CA VAL A 25 3.10 3.59 -10.72
C VAL A 25 2.74 2.54 -9.67
N ALA A 26 3.68 2.22 -8.78
CA ALA A 26 3.42 1.33 -7.65
C ALA A 26 2.62 2.06 -6.56
N LEU A 27 1.53 1.45 -6.12
CA LEU A 27 0.77 1.88 -4.95
C LEU A 27 1.02 0.96 -3.78
N TYR A 28 1.76 1.46 -2.81
CA TYR A 28 2.20 0.75 -1.63
C TYR A 28 1.12 0.76 -0.55
N ILE A 29 1.01 -0.36 0.16
CA ILE A 29 0.18 -0.51 1.35
C ILE A 29 1.10 -0.58 2.55
N ILE A 30 1.05 0.44 3.41
CA ILE A 30 1.96 0.62 4.54
C ILE A 30 1.13 0.59 5.82
N TYR A 31 1.51 -0.23 6.79
CA TYR A 31 0.91 -0.24 8.11
C TYR A 31 1.76 0.55 9.10
N CYS A 32 1.17 1.50 9.82
CA CYS A 32 1.88 2.28 10.84
C CYS A 32 1.52 1.77 12.24
N ASN A 33 2.50 1.18 12.93
CA ASN A 33 2.28 0.63 14.28
C ASN A 33 1.87 1.70 15.31
N ARG A 34 2.26 2.97 15.11
CA ARG A 34 1.95 4.06 16.06
C ARG A 34 0.50 4.50 15.99
N THR A 35 -0.07 4.55 14.80
CA THR A 35 -1.45 5.01 14.59
C THR A 35 -2.42 3.84 14.40
N GLU A 36 -1.89 2.63 14.22
CA GLU A 36 -2.62 1.42 13.87
C GLU A 36 -3.43 1.56 12.56
N LEU A 37 -2.98 2.43 11.67
CA LEU A 37 -3.62 2.70 10.38
C LEU A 37 -2.84 2.11 9.21
N TYR A 38 -3.58 1.74 8.17
CA TYR A 38 -3.08 1.39 6.86
C TYR A 38 -3.10 2.62 5.96
N TYR A 39 -2.00 2.85 5.26
CA TYR A 39 -1.79 3.92 4.31
C TYR A 39 -1.66 3.34 2.91
N VAL A 40 -2.21 4.04 1.92
CA VAL A 40 -2.02 3.78 0.49
C VAL A 40 -1.36 5.00 -0.12
N ASP A 41 -0.16 4.84 -0.67
CA ASP A 41 0.67 5.91 -1.21
C ASP A 41 1.50 5.42 -2.40
N THR A 42 1.91 6.32 -3.30
CA THR A 42 2.87 6.05 -4.38
C THR A 42 4.32 6.12 -3.90
N ASN A 43 4.55 6.68 -2.71
CA ASN A 43 5.86 6.76 -2.10
C ASN A 43 6.02 5.68 -1.01
N SER A 44 7.01 4.81 -1.20
CA SER A 44 7.39 3.77 -0.24
C SER A 44 8.40 4.25 0.79
N LEU A 45 8.54 5.56 1.05
CA LEU A 45 9.45 6.07 2.08
C LEU A 45 8.94 5.69 3.48
N ILE A 46 9.16 4.42 3.80
CA ILE A 46 8.74 3.71 5.01
C ILE A 46 9.62 4.24 6.12
N ARG A 47 9.00 4.84 7.14
CA ARG A 47 9.71 5.18 8.37
C ARG A 47 10.03 3.89 9.11
N LEU A 48 11.08 3.90 9.93
CA LEU A 48 11.59 2.72 10.66
C LEU A 48 10.54 1.92 11.47
N TRP A 49 9.39 2.52 11.75
CA TRP A 49 8.30 1.98 12.56
C TRP A 49 7.09 1.50 11.74
N GLU A 50 7.17 1.59 10.41
CA GLU A 50 6.10 1.26 9.48
C GLU A 50 6.41 -0.08 8.79
N GLN A 51 5.39 -0.92 8.64
CA GLN A 51 5.50 -2.22 7.98
C GLN A 51 4.93 -2.13 6.57
N LEU A 52 5.75 -2.44 5.56
CA LEU A 52 5.28 -2.60 4.20
C LEU A 52 4.53 -3.93 4.05
N ILE A 53 3.31 -3.87 3.52
CA ILE A 53 2.44 -5.04 3.29
C ILE A 53 2.61 -5.57 1.86
N GLY A 54 3.00 -4.71 0.93
CA GLY A 54 3.09 -4.98 -0.50
C GLY A 54 2.52 -3.82 -1.30
N TYR A 55 2.38 -4.00 -2.61
CA TYR A 55 1.97 -2.94 -3.51
C TYR A 55 1.18 -3.46 -4.71
N TYR A 56 0.49 -2.56 -5.40
CA TYR A 56 -0.20 -2.83 -6.66
C TYR A 56 0.46 -2.06 -7.81
N VAL A 57 0.63 -2.70 -8.96
CA VAL A 57 0.98 -2.04 -10.23
C VAL A 57 -0.02 -2.50 -11.28
N ASN A 58 -0.71 -1.56 -11.93
CA ASN A 58 -1.69 -1.87 -12.99
C ASN A 58 -2.73 -2.94 -12.57
N GLY A 59 -3.14 -2.97 -11.30
CA GLY A 59 -4.08 -3.96 -10.77
C GLY A 59 -3.46 -5.26 -10.25
N VAL A 60 -2.16 -5.48 -10.47
CA VAL A 60 -1.44 -6.70 -10.04
C VAL A 60 -0.85 -6.49 -8.65
N TYR A 61 -1.22 -7.34 -7.70
CA TYR A 61 -0.70 -7.31 -6.34
C TYR A 61 0.65 -8.03 -6.23
N THR A 62 1.62 -7.37 -5.61
CA THR A 62 2.90 -7.95 -5.18
C THR A 62 2.99 -7.85 -3.67
N ALA A 63 3.11 -8.99 -3.00
CA ALA A 63 3.32 -9.03 -1.55
C ALA A 63 4.75 -8.65 -1.21
N GLU A 64 4.93 -7.91 -0.10
CA GLU A 64 6.28 -7.67 0.42
C GLU A 64 6.86 -8.97 0.96
N LYS A 65 8.14 -9.24 0.67
CA LYS A 65 8.81 -10.40 1.24
C LYS A 65 9.08 -10.12 2.71
N SER A 66 8.53 -10.94 3.60
CA SER A 66 8.96 -10.95 4.99
C SER A 66 10.47 -11.23 5.02
N HIS A 67 11.27 -10.25 5.42
CA HIS A 67 12.65 -10.49 5.79
C HIS A 67 12.62 -11.26 7.12
N SER A 68 12.66 -12.59 7.02
CA SER A 68 12.88 -13.52 8.13
C SER A 68 14.27 -13.34 8.73
#